data_AF-A0A0E4G1E9-F1
#
_entry.id   AF-A0A0E4G1E9-F1
#
_cell.length_a   1.000
_cell.length_b   1.000
_cell.length_c   1.000
_cell.angle_alpha   90.00
_cell.angle_beta   90.00
_cell.angle_gamma   90.00
#
_symmetry.space_group_name_H-M   'P 1'
#
loop_
_entity.id
_entity.type
_entity.pdbx_description
1 polymer ?
#
loop_
_entity_poly.entity_id
_entity_poly.type
_entity_poly.pdbx_seq_one_letter_code
_entity_poly.pdbx_strand_id
1 'polypeptide(L)'
;MMILRKLLIGGILFLTSIVPLSFVAASSNDSVQKVIDESYVQPDYVMGYSLSEEQRSQTLNLLGYSADKDTNVKTLNTSSYAKIMNVADDPSLQLYSSVKIQKLGNKETLDVQIVTPENITKVTQDMYRNAAVTLGIEHAKITVAAPIAVTGESALAGIYYSLEENGASVSEESKNLAQEELNTLSGINEENKGKESYDADKLNVALTDIKSAVADSGDKLTKDQVRKIVENTLKNYNLNSSMTDKQITLIVNFAFKLSKSEVIHNKGFKSTLNSLKDSIVANAKSTFKGLNLKFNANKAIESGKGFFAKIWQWLVNFFTGLFS
;
A
#
# COMPACT_ATOMS: atom_id res chain seq x y z
N MET A 1 -68.35 42.02 28.79
CA MET A 1 -68.13 40.79 29.58
C MET A 1 -68.28 39.60 28.62
N MET A 2 -67.20 38.82 28.43
CA MET A 2 -67.11 37.47 27.81
C MET A 2 -67.79 37.22 26.45
N ILE A 3 -67.05 37.16 25.32
CA ILE A 3 -66.43 35.97 24.67
C ILE A 3 -67.52 34.98 24.16
N LEU A 4 -67.70 34.65 22.86
CA LEU A 4 -66.76 33.91 21.99
C LEU A 4 -67.18 33.88 20.49
N ARG A 5 -66.14 33.90 19.65
CA ARG A 5 -65.93 33.52 18.23
C ARG A 5 -66.96 32.60 17.52
N LYS A 6 -67.17 32.89 16.22
CA LYS A 6 -67.12 31.90 15.12
C LYS A 6 -66.66 32.58 13.82
N LEU A 7 -65.57 32.10 13.21
CA LEU A 7 -65.48 32.04 11.76
C LEU A 7 -64.58 30.87 11.35
N LEU A 8 -65.19 29.92 10.65
CA LEU A 8 -64.54 28.84 9.91
C LEU A 8 -63.86 29.42 8.67
N ILE A 9 -62.62 29.03 8.40
CA ILE A 9 -62.09 28.98 7.03
C ILE A 9 -61.25 27.70 6.93
N GLY A 10 -61.64 26.83 6.01
CA GLY A 10 -60.98 25.57 5.72
C GLY A 10 -59.59 25.77 5.12
N GLY A 11 -58.62 25.01 5.63
CA GLY A 11 -57.27 24.91 5.09
C GLY A 11 -57.08 23.54 4.47
N ILE A 12 -56.80 23.53 3.18
CA ILE A 12 -56.41 22.37 2.37
C ILE A 12 -55.11 21.78 2.93
N LEU A 13 -55.13 20.49 3.27
CA LEU A 13 -53.96 19.69 3.62
C LEU A 13 -53.11 19.46 2.36
N PHE A 14 -52.00 20.18 2.23
CA PHE A 14 -50.88 19.79 1.36
C PHE A 14 -49.90 18.95 2.18
N LEU A 15 -49.95 17.63 2.01
CA LEU A 15 -48.92 16.71 2.46
C LEU A 15 -47.69 16.86 1.55
N THR A 16 -46.72 17.66 1.97
CA THR A 16 -45.38 17.64 1.37
C THR A 16 -44.59 16.50 2.01
N SER A 17 -44.54 15.36 1.33
CA SER A 17 -43.59 14.29 1.65
C SER A 17 -42.17 14.80 1.42
N ILE A 18 -41.49 15.19 2.50
CA ILE A 18 -40.06 15.44 2.49
C ILE A 18 -39.39 14.06 2.43
N VAL A 19 -38.98 13.64 1.25
CA VAL A 19 -38.04 12.51 1.11
C VAL A 19 -36.67 13.05 1.54
N PRO A 20 -36.06 12.56 2.63
CA PRO A 20 -34.70 12.96 2.94
C PRO A 20 -33.80 12.48 1.80
N LEU A 21 -33.14 13.43 1.12
CA LEU A 21 -31.99 13.12 0.27
C LEU A 21 -30.94 12.49 1.19
N SER A 22 -30.77 11.18 1.10
CA SER A 22 -29.57 10.52 1.63
C SER A 22 -28.38 11.09 0.86
N PHE A 23 -27.66 12.04 1.46
CA PHE A 23 -26.31 12.35 1.02
C PHE A 23 -25.51 11.05 1.13
N VAL A 24 -25.17 10.46 -0.02
CA VAL A 24 -24.05 9.51 -0.08
C VAL A 24 -22.83 10.34 0.29
N ALA A 25 -22.43 10.28 1.55
CA ALA A 25 -21.12 10.76 1.94
C ALA A 25 -20.12 10.01 1.05
N ALA A 26 -19.36 10.73 0.23
CA ALA A 26 -18.18 10.18 -0.40
C ALA A 26 -17.38 9.50 0.73
N SER A 27 -17.19 8.19 0.62
CA SER A 27 -16.35 7.45 1.56
C SER A 27 -15.01 8.15 1.59
N SER A 28 -14.59 8.67 2.74
CA SER A 28 -13.21 9.08 2.90
C SER A 28 -12.34 7.87 2.55
N ASN A 29 -11.51 8.00 1.51
CA ASN A 29 -10.61 6.94 1.03
C ASN A 29 -9.59 6.47 2.10
N ASP A 30 -9.52 7.14 3.26
CA ASP A 30 -8.73 6.78 4.44
C ASP A 30 -9.33 5.61 5.27
N SER A 31 -10.03 4.65 4.64
CA SER A 31 -10.76 3.57 5.33
C SER A 31 -9.84 2.68 6.20
N VAL A 32 -8.63 2.40 5.72
CA VAL A 32 -7.69 1.48 6.36
C VAL A 32 -7.06 2.10 7.60
N GLN A 33 -6.48 3.30 7.48
CA GLN A 33 -5.86 3.97 8.63
C GLN A 33 -6.89 4.26 9.73
N LYS A 34 -8.11 4.67 9.36
CA LYS A 34 -9.19 4.91 10.33
C LYS A 34 -9.50 3.67 11.16
N VAL A 35 -9.57 2.49 10.52
CA VAL A 35 -9.80 1.23 11.24
C VAL A 35 -8.64 0.88 12.16
N ILE A 36 -7.40 1.15 11.77
CA ILE A 36 -6.25 1.01 12.67
C ILE A 36 -6.42 1.89 13.91
N ASP A 37 -6.76 3.16 13.71
CA ASP A 37 -6.87 4.15 14.80
C ASP A 37 -7.98 3.80 15.80
N GLU A 38 -9.11 3.28 15.30
CA GLU A 38 -10.33 2.99 16.07
C GLU A 38 -10.35 1.57 16.67
N SER A 39 -9.94 0.54 15.92
CA SER A 39 -10.11 -0.87 16.31
C SER A 39 -8.90 -1.47 17.04
N TYR A 40 -7.69 -0.99 16.82
CA TYR A 40 -6.45 -1.57 17.38
C TYR A 40 -6.14 -0.99 18.76
N VAL A 41 -7.09 -1.12 19.70
CA VAL A 41 -6.92 -0.70 21.11
C VAL A 41 -5.83 -1.52 21.80
N GLN A 42 -5.70 -2.79 21.43
CA GLN A 42 -4.59 -3.67 21.77
C GLN A 42 -3.84 -4.07 20.49
N PRO A 43 -2.58 -4.53 20.60
CA PRO A 43 -1.90 -5.19 19.49
C PRO A 43 -2.73 -6.35 18.95
N ASP A 44 -2.80 -6.47 17.62
CA ASP A 44 -3.41 -7.63 16.96
C ASP A 44 -2.33 -8.58 16.47
N TYR A 45 -2.47 -9.86 16.76
CA TYR A 45 -1.52 -10.90 16.38
C TYR A 45 -2.17 -11.84 15.38
N VAL A 46 -1.53 -12.03 14.22
CA VAL A 46 -1.98 -12.99 13.22
C VAL A 46 -0.90 -14.06 13.05
N MET A 47 -1.25 -15.27 13.50
CA MET A 47 -0.38 -16.42 13.49
C MET A 47 -0.54 -17.23 12.21
N GLY A 48 0.55 -17.71 11.63
CA GLY A 48 0.51 -18.61 10.48
C GLY A 48 -0.15 -19.96 10.80
N TYR A 49 -0.97 -20.47 9.87
CA TYR A 49 -1.67 -21.76 10.03
C TYR A 49 -0.75 -22.97 10.23
N SER A 50 0.43 -22.96 9.62
CA SER A 50 1.32 -24.13 9.62
C SER A 50 2.14 -24.28 10.91
N LEU A 51 2.03 -23.33 11.84
CA LEU A 51 2.73 -23.37 13.12
C LEU A 51 2.22 -24.52 13.99
N SER A 52 3.13 -25.36 14.49
CA SER A 52 2.82 -26.26 15.60
C SER A 52 2.48 -25.47 16.88
N GLU A 53 1.91 -26.11 17.90
CA GLU A 53 1.60 -25.44 19.18
C GLU A 53 2.85 -24.85 19.86
N GLU A 54 3.97 -25.57 19.78
CA GLU A 54 5.27 -25.11 20.28
C GLU A 54 5.78 -23.90 19.49
N GLN A 55 5.76 -24.00 18.15
CA GLN A 55 6.15 -22.91 17.26
C GLN A 55 5.25 -21.68 17.42
N ARG A 56 3.95 -21.87 17.66
CA ARG A 56 3.00 -20.80 17.94
C ARG A 56 3.38 -20.07 19.22
N SER A 57 3.68 -20.80 20.29
CA SER A 57 4.11 -20.22 21.58
C SER A 57 5.44 -19.49 21.44
N GLN A 58 6.41 -20.08 20.75
CA GLN A 58 7.70 -19.44 20.43
C GLN A 58 7.50 -18.15 19.63
N THR A 59 6.65 -18.17 18.60
CA THR A 59 6.41 -17.02 17.72
C THR A 59 5.70 -15.89 18.46
N LEU A 60 4.73 -16.20 19.33
CA LEU A 60 4.11 -15.20 20.21
C LEU A 60 5.13 -14.53 21.14
N ASN A 61 6.06 -15.30 21.71
CA ASN A 61 7.15 -14.75 22.52
C ASN A 61 8.07 -13.84 21.71
N LEU A 62 8.44 -14.24 20.48
CA LEU A 62 9.25 -13.41 19.57
C LEU A 62 8.55 -12.09 19.21
N LEU A 63 7.22 -12.11 19.07
CA LEU A 63 6.40 -10.90 18.83
C LEU A 63 6.15 -10.08 20.12
N GLY A 64 6.62 -10.55 21.27
CA GLY A 64 6.43 -9.88 22.56
C GLY A 64 4.97 -9.88 23.02
N TYR A 65 4.28 -11.01 22.85
CA TYR A 65 2.94 -11.23 23.39
C TYR A 65 2.96 -11.28 24.92
N SER A 66 2.01 -10.60 25.55
CA SER A 66 1.88 -10.51 27.00
C SER A 66 0.50 -11.02 27.42
N ALA A 67 0.40 -12.23 27.98
CA ALA A 67 -0.90 -12.87 28.27
C ALA A 67 -1.77 -12.12 29.31
N ASP A 68 -1.17 -11.21 30.07
CA ASP A 68 -1.83 -10.31 31.02
C ASP A 68 -2.46 -9.08 30.36
N LYS A 69 -2.05 -8.71 29.13
CA LYS A 69 -2.46 -7.47 28.45
C LYS A 69 -3.09 -7.71 27.09
N ASP A 70 -2.64 -8.72 26.37
CA ASP A 70 -2.98 -8.96 24.98
C ASP A 70 -3.98 -10.11 24.88
N THR A 71 -5.10 -9.89 24.19
CA THR A 71 -6.13 -10.92 23.97
C THR A 71 -6.39 -11.24 22.51
N ASN A 72 -5.89 -10.40 21.59
CA ASN A 72 -6.26 -10.46 20.18
C ASN A 72 -5.26 -11.31 19.39
N VAL A 73 -5.44 -12.63 19.45
CA VAL A 73 -4.62 -13.58 18.66
C VAL A 73 -5.50 -14.36 17.70
N LYS A 74 -5.25 -14.19 16.40
CA LYS A 74 -5.93 -14.85 15.30
C LYS A 74 -5.00 -15.85 14.61
N THR A 75 -5.57 -16.72 13.78
CA THR A 75 -4.80 -17.64 12.93
C THR A 75 -5.20 -17.45 11.47
N LEU A 76 -4.24 -17.14 10.61
CA LEU A 76 -4.44 -17.04 9.17
C LEU A 76 -4.54 -18.44 8.57
N ASN A 77 -5.77 -18.92 8.35
CA ASN A 77 -6.03 -20.21 7.71
C ASN A 77 -5.78 -20.20 6.19
N THR A 78 -5.72 -21.39 5.58
CA THR A 78 -5.44 -21.56 4.14
C THR A 78 -6.51 -20.91 3.26
N SER A 79 -7.80 -21.03 3.61
CA SER A 79 -8.89 -20.45 2.82
C SER A 79 -8.83 -18.93 2.79
N SER A 80 -8.53 -18.30 3.92
CA SER A 80 -8.33 -16.85 4.00
C SER A 80 -7.11 -16.46 3.19
N TYR A 81 -5.98 -17.12 3.38
CA TYR A 81 -4.77 -16.88 2.60
C TYR A 81 -5.01 -17.02 1.09
N ALA A 82 -5.68 -18.08 0.65
CA ALA A 82 -5.98 -18.35 -0.74
C ALA A 82 -6.81 -17.24 -1.38
N LYS A 83 -7.83 -16.75 -0.67
CA LYS A 83 -8.64 -15.60 -1.08
C LYS A 83 -7.80 -14.33 -1.20
N ILE A 84 -6.93 -14.07 -0.22
CA ILE A 84 -6.09 -12.86 -0.16
C ILE A 84 -5.07 -12.83 -1.29
N MET A 85 -4.46 -13.98 -1.52
CA MET A 85 -3.33 -14.13 -2.43
C MET A 85 -3.77 -14.51 -3.84
N ASN A 86 -5.08 -14.71 -4.05
CA ASN A 86 -5.67 -15.18 -5.29
C ASN A 86 -4.98 -16.46 -5.80
N VAL A 87 -4.81 -17.43 -4.91
CA VAL A 87 -4.26 -18.77 -5.19
C VAL A 87 -5.28 -19.85 -4.85
N ALA A 88 -5.00 -21.09 -5.26
CA ALA A 88 -5.83 -22.22 -4.85
C ALA A 88 -5.78 -22.41 -3.33
N ASP A 89 -6.93 -22.70 -2.72
CA ASP A 89 -7.01 -23.15 -1.33
C ASP A 89 -6.48 -24.59 -1.26
N ASP A 90 -5.23 -24.72 -0.84
CA ASP A 90 -4.49 -25.97 -0.85
C ASP A 90 -3.92 -26.27 0.55
N PRO A 91 -4.19 -27.45 1.13
CA PRO A 91 -3.64 -27.85 2.43
C PRO A 91 -2.09 -27.89 2.49
N SER A 92 -1.42 -27.92 1.34
CA SER A 92 0.05 -27.87 1.24
C SER A 92 0.63 -26.47 1.41
N LEU A 93 -0.20 -25.43 1.49
CA LEU A 93 0.24 -24.06 1.77
C LEU A 93 0.99 -23.99 3.10
N GLN A 94 2.20 -23.43 3.05
CA GLN A 94 3.11 -23.30 4.19
C GLN A 94 3.13 -21.88 4.73
N LEU A 95 2.34 -21.63 5.78
CA LEU A 95 2.16 -20.33 6.40
C LEU A 95 2.81 -20.34 7.79
N TYR A 96 4.13 -20.07 7.85
CA TYR A 96 4.89 -20.06 9.11
C TYR A 96 5.30 -18.67 9.60
N SER A 97 5.27 -17.63 8.76
CA SER A 97 5.52 -16.26 9.24
C SER A 97 4.24 -15.64 9.80
N SER A 98 4.41 -14.85 10.87
CA SER A 98 3.34 -14.23 11.64
C SER A 98 3.62 -12.76 11.83
N VAL A 99 2.58 -12.00 12.18
CA VAL A 99 2.68 -10.55 12.35
C VAL A 99 1.97 -10.09 13.61
N LYS A 100 2.54 -9.06 14.24
CA LYS A 100 1.90 -8.22 15.26
C LYS A 100 1.72 -6.83 14.70
N ILE A 101 0.52 -6.27 14.83
CA ILE A 101 0.18 -4.93 14.35
C ILE A 101 -0.28 -4.10 15.55
N GLN A 102 0.32 -2.93 15.71
CA GLN A 102 0.00 -1.99 16.77
C GLN A 102 -0.30 -0.63 16.15
N LYS A 103 -1.36 0.04 16.59
CA LYS A 103 -1.54 1.44 16.18
C LYS A 103 -0.42 2.30 16.75
N LEU A 104 -0.03 3.31 15.99
CA LEU A 104 0.85 4.37 16.46
C LEU A 104 0.07 5.68 16.54
N GLY A 105 0.61 6.67 17.25
CA GLY A 105 0.01 8.01 17.24
C GLY A 105 0.15 8.67 15.86
N ASN A 106 -0.76 9.59 15.52
CA ASN A 106 -0.84 10.23 14.20
C ASN A 106 0.41 11.08 13.80
N LYS A 107 1.39 11.22 14.70
CA LYS A 107 2.68 11.90 14.43
C LYS A 107 3.83 10.91 14.19
N GLU A 108 3.61 9.64 14.49
CA GLU A 108 4.58 8.57 14.29
C GLU A 108 4.40 7.99 12.88
N THR A 109 5.50 7.57 12.27
CA THR A 109 5.49 7.03 10.91
C THR A 109 5.33 5.52 10.96
N LEU A 110 4.77 4.92 9.90
CA LEU A 110 4.81 3.48 9.67
C LEU A 110 6.20 2.88 9.96
N ASP A 111 6.24 2.02 10.98
CA ASP A 111 7.40 1.26 11.44
C ASP A 111 7.16 -0.21 11.16
N VAL A 112 8.12 -0.86 10.52
CA VAL A 112 8.10 -2.31 10.34
C VAL A 112 9.41 -2.86 10.87
N GLN A 113 9.35 -3.97 11.59
CA GLN A 113 10.53 -4.66 12.11
C GLN A 113 10.41 -6.16 11.85
N ILE A 114 11.48 -6.78 11.35
CA ILE A 114 11.61 -8.23 11.31
C ILE A 114 12.47 -8.63 12.50
N VAL A 115 11.89 -9.32 13.48
CA VAL A 115 12.60 -9.72 14.72
C VAL A 115 13.34 -11.04 14.63
N THR A 116 13.14 -11.76 13.51
CA THR A 116 13.88 -12.99 13.14
C THR A 116 14.43 -12.85 11.71
N PRO A 117 15.34 -11.89 11.44
CA PRO A 117 15.83 -11.63 10.08
C PRO A 117 16.54 -12.84 9.45
N GLU A 118 17.11 -13.73 10.26
CA GLU A 118 17.70 -15.01 9.82
C GLU A 118 16.67 -15.99 9.25
N ASN A 119 15.39 -15.86 9.64
CA ASN A 119 14.31 -16.74 9.24
C ASN A 119 13.43 -16.16 8.12
N ILE A 120 13.54 -14.87 7.79
CA ILE A 120 12.82 -14.26 6.66
C ILE A 120 13.81 -14.00 5.52
N THR A 121 13.85 -14.91 4.55
CA THR A 121 14.95 -15.05 3.59
C THR A 121 14.81 -14.22 2.32
N LYS A 122 13.60 -13.74 1.98
CA LYS A 122 13.33 -12.99 0.74
C LYS A 122 12.72 -11.61 0.97
N VAL A 123 11.69 -11.51 1.81
CA VAL A 123 11.01 -10.24 2.05
C VAL A 123 11.77 -9.41 3.08
N THR A 124 12.25 -8.24 2.68
CA THR A 124 12.95 -7.33 3.59
C THR A 124 11.98 -6.42 4.33
N GLN A 125 12.48 -5.79 5.40
CA GLN A 125 11.72 -4.81 6.17
C GLN A 125 11.11 -3.70 5.30
N ASP A 126 11.90 -3.11 4.39
CA ASP A 126 11.43 -2.01 3.54
C ASP A 126 10.47 -2.46 2.44
N MET A 127 10.51 -3.74 2.04
CA MET A 127 9.51 -4.33 1.15
C MET A 127 8.15 -4.45 1.87
N TYR A 128 8.12 -4.90 3.12
CA TYR A 128 6.90 -4.88 3.92
C TYR A 128 6.37 -3.46 4.13
N ARG A 129 7.25 -2.50 4.40
CA ARG A 129 6.84 -1.09 4.54
C ARG A 129 6.21 -0.57 3.25
N ASN A 130 6.86 -0.79 2.12
CA ASN A 130 6.33 -0.40 0.81
C ASN A 130 4.94 -1.00 0.54
N ALA A 131 4.78 -2.31 0.78
CA ALA A 131 3.51 -3.01 0.60
C ALA A 131 2.43 -2.48 1.57
N ALA A 132 2.78 -2.21 2.83
CA ALA A 132 1.86 -1.63 3.81
C ALA A 132 1.36 -0.22 3.40
N VAL A 133 2.21 0.61 2.79
CA VAL A 133 1.76 1.89 2.21
C VAL A 133 0.77 1.66 1.06
N THR A 134 1.02 0.65 0.21
CA THR A 134 0.11 0.25 -0.87
C THR A 134 -1.22 -0.31 -0.37
N LEU A 135 -1.27 -0.81 0.87
CA LEU A 135 -2.52 -1.17 1.56
C LEU A 135 -3.21 0.03 2.21
N GLY A 136 -2.62 1.23 2.17
CA GLY A 136 -3.19 2.44 2.78
C GLY A 136 -2.88 2.58 4.28
N ILE A 137 -1.87 1.87 4.79
CA ILE A 137 -1.39 2.01 6.17
C ILE A 137 -0.45 3.22 6.26
N GLU A 138 -0.72 4.14 7.18
CA GLU A 138 0.05 5.37 7.39
C GLU A 138 0.81 5.36 8.73
N HIS A 139 0.14 4.92 9.80
CA HIS A 139 0.62 4.97 11.19
C HIS A 139 0.36 3.64 11.91
N ALA A 140 1.32 2.73 11.80
CA ALA A 140 1.29 1.47 12.56
C ALA A 140 2.71 0.98 12.83
N LYS A 141 2.88 0.21 13.90
CA LYS A 141 4.05 -0.61 14.14
C LYS A 141 3.72 -2.06 13.80
N ILE A 142 4.43 -2.60 12.84
CA ILE A 142 4.25 -3.95 12.32
C ILE A 142 5.50 -4.75 12.68
N THR A 143 5.35 -5.79 13.49
CA THR A 143 6.46 -6.67 13.86
C THR A 143 6.25 -8.03 13.22
N VAL A 144 7.23 -8.52 12.47
CA VAL A 144 7.17 -9.78 11.72
C VAL A 144 8.14 -10.78 12.33
N ALA A 145 7.69 -12.02 12.53
CA ALA A 145 8.50 -13.11 13.04
C ALA A 145 8.18 -14.43 12.32
N ALA A 146 9.17 -15.31 12.21
CA ALA A 146 8.98 -16.71 11.85
C ALA A 146 9.92 -17.59 12.70
N PRO A 147 9.45 -18.75 13.19
CA PRO A 147 10.27 -19.65 14.01
C PRO A 147 11.23 -20.50 13.18
N ILE A 148 11.04 -20.55 11.86
CA ILE A 148 11.87 -21.29 10.91
C ILE A 148 12.09 -20.46 9.64
N ALA A 149 13.09 -20.83 8.85
CA ALA A 149 13.39 -20.17 7.58
C ALA A 149 12.23 -20.28 6.57
N VAL A 150 11.72 -19.13 6.14
CA VAL A 150 10.68 -18.95 5.13
C VAL A 150 10.96 -17.72 4.27
N THR A 151 10.16 -17.50 3.24
CA THR A 151 10.29 -16.39 2.30
C THR A 151 9.65 -15.10 2.81
N GLY A 152 8.53 -15.20 3.55
CA GLY A 152 7.92 -14.11 4.33
C GLY A 152 6.48 -13.71 3.93
N GLU A 153 5.97 -14.19 2.81
CA GLU A 153 4.71 -13.74 2.20
C GLU A 153 3.49 -13.93 3.11
N SER A 154 3.46 -15.00 3.93
CA SER A 154 2.35 -15.23 4.88
C SER A 154 2.17 -14.11 5.91
N ALA A 155 3.22 -13.35 6.23
CA ALA A 155 3.10 -12.19 7.12
C ALA A 155 2.45 -11.00 6.42
N LEU A 156 2.67 -10.79 5.11
CA LEU A 156 1.94 -9.74 4.37
C LEU A 156 0.45 -10.08 4.29
N ALA A 157 0.12 -11.34 3.99
CA ALA A 157 -1.25 -11.82 4.04
C ALA A 157 -1.86 -11.71 5.45
N GLY A 158 -1.04 -11.89 6.50
CA GLY A 158 -1.45 -11.68 7.89
C GLY A 158 -1.79 -10.23 8.22
N ILE A 159 -1.03 -9.26 7.68
CA ILE A 159 -1.33 -7.82 7.81
C ILE A 159 -2.71 -7.54 7.25
N TYR A 160 -2.93 -8.01 6.02
CA TYR A 160 -4.20 -7.86 5.35
C TYR A 160 -5.36 -8.51 6.14
N TYR A 161 -5.17 -9.75 6.58
CA TYR A 161 -6.21 -10.51 7.27
C TYR A 161 -6.63 -9.82 8.57
N SER A 162 -5.64 -9.28 9.31
CA SER A 162 -5.90 -8.44 10.47
C SER A 162 -6.79 -7.23 10.12
N LEU A 163 -6.47 -6.51 9.04
CA LEU A 163 -7.23 -5.33 8.63
C LEU A 163 -8.71 -5.66 8.35
N GLU A 164 -8.98 -6.70 7.55
CA GLU A 164 -10.36 -7.09 7.22
C GLU A 164 -11.14 -7.59 8.43
N GLU A 165 -10.53 -8.42 9.29
CA GLU A 165 -11.17 -8.93 10.50
C GLU A 165 -11.50 -7.81 11.50
N ASN A 166 -10.79 -6.67 11.42
CA ASN A 166 -11.07 -5.48 12.20
C ASN A 166 -12.02 -4.48 11.49
N GLY A 167 -12.56 -4.85 10.32
CA GLY A 167 -13.57 -4.08 9.59
C GLY A 167 -13.04 -3.13 8.51
N ALA A 168 -11.74 -3.18 8.19
CA ALA A 168 -11.19 -2.37 7.10
C ALA A 168 -11.65 -2.90 5.75
N SER A 169 -12.19 -2.02 4.90
CA SER A 169 -12.45 -2.34 3.51
C SER A 169 -11.18 -2.10 2.70
N VAL A 170 -10.40 -3.16 2.50
CA VAL A 170 -9.23 -3.15 1.62
C VAL A 170 -9.66 -3.63 0.24
N SER A 171 -9.54 -2.76 -0.78
CA SER A 171 -9.96 -3.12 -2.14
C SER A 171 -9.15 -4.30 -2.69
N GLU A 172 -9.80 -5.15 -3.48
CA GLU A 172 -9.14 -6.26 -4.17
C GLU A 172 -7.97 -5.79 -5.03
N GLU A 173 -8.09 -4.60 -5.62
CA GLU A 173 -7.02 -3.94 -6.35
C GLU A 173 -5.79 -3.66 -5.46
N SER A 174 -5.99 -3.10 -4.26
CA SER A 174 -4.88 -2.76 -3.35
C SER A 174 -4.15 -4.01 -2.86
N LYS A 175 -4.86 -5.12 -2.65
CA LYS A 175 -4.28 -6.43 -2.31
C LYS A 175 -3.37 -6.93 -3.42
N ASN A 176 -3.91 -6.98 -4.63
CA ASN A 176 -3.19 -7.44 -5.80
C ASN A 176 -1.97 -6.55 -6.08
N LEU A 177 -2.09 -5.24 -5.88
CA LEU A 177 -0.97 -4.30 -6.02
C LEU A 177 0.11 -4.51 -4.96
N ALA A 178 -0.24 -4.63 -3.67
CA ALA A 178 0.73 -4.85 -2.61
C ALA A 178 1.46 -6.19 -2.79
N GLN A 179 0.77 -7.22 -3.27
CA GLN A 179 1.37 -8.50 -3.56
C GLN A 179 2.26 -8.47 -4.81
N GLU A 180 1.80 -7.84 -5.90
CA GLU A 180 2.58 -7.66 -7.12
C GLU A 180 3.85 -6.84 -6.85
N GLU A 181 3.75 -5.80 -6.02
CA GLU A 181 4.90 -5.04 -5.54
C GLU A 181 5.91 -5.92 -4.82
N LEU A 182 5.46 -6.67 -3.80
CA LEU A 182 6.35 -7.50 -3.00
C LEU A 182 7.02 -8.57 -3.86
N ASN A 183 6.27 -9.23 -4.75
CA ASN A 183 6.80 -10.24 -5.68
C ASN A 183 7.78 -9.64 -6.70
N THR A 184 7.50 -8.43 -7.19
CA THR A 184 8.38 -7.73 -8.14
C THR A 184 9.69 -7.36 -7.46
N LEU A 185 9.65 -6.75 -6.27
CA LEU A 185 10.84 -6.39 -5.51
C LEU A 185 11.64 -7.62 -5.10
N SER A 186 10.99 -8.67 -4.58
CA SER A 186 11.67 -9.89 -4.13
C SER A 186 12.35 -10.60 -5.29
N GLY A 187 11.67 -10.73 -6.43
CA GLY A 187 12.21 -11.36 -7.64
C GLY A 187 13.39 -10.58 -8.21
N ILE A 188 13.30 -9.26 -8.29
CA ILE A 188 14.40 -8.40 -8.79
C ILE A 188 15.59 -8.46 -7.84
N ASN A 189 15.37 -8.42 -6.52
CA ASN A 189 16.43 -8.54 -5.52
C ASN A 189 17.16 -9.89 -5.66
N GLU A 190 16.42 -10.98 -5.79
CA GLU A 190 16.99 -12.32 -5.91
C GLU A 190 17.79 -12.49 -7.21
N GLU A 191 17.23 -12.08 -8.35
CA GLU A 191 17.90 -12.17 -9.66
C GLU A 191 19.13 -11.25 -9.80
N ASN A 192 19.28 -10.26 -8.92
CA ASN A 192 20.40 -9.32 -8.91
C ASN A 192 21.31 -9.43 -7.68
N LYS A 193 21.10 -10.44 -6.83
CA LYS A 193 21.88 -10.66 -5.62
C LYS A 193 23.37 -10.78 -5.95
N GLY A 194 24.20 -10.00 -5.25
CA GLY A 194 25.65 -9.99 -5.40
C GLY A 194 26.20 -9.21 -6.60
N LYS A 195 25.35 -8.58 -7.43
CA LYS A 195 25.83 -7.68 -8.51
C LYS A 195 26.23 -6.34 -7.91
N GLU A 196 27.49 -5.93 -8.08
CA GLU A 196 28.00 -4.63 -7.57
C GLU A 196 27.23 -3.42 -8.13
N SER A 197 26.67 -3.55 -9.33
CA SER A 197 25.90 -2.49 -9.98
C SER A 197 24.47 -2.35 -9.43
N TYR A 198 24.02 -3.28 -8.58
CA TYR A 198 22.66 -3.32 -8.04
C TYR A 198 22.64 -3.11 -6.54
N ASP A 199 21.63 -2.38 -6.04
CA ASP A 199 21.43 -2.14 -4.61
C ASP A 199 19.92 -2.14 -4.30
N ALA A 200 19.51 -2.95 -3.33
CA ALA A 200 18.12 -3.13 -2.96
C ALA A 200 17.50 -1.89 -2.29
N ASP A 201 18.28 -1.13 -1.53
CA ASP A 201 17.82 0.10 -0.88
C ASP A 201 17.54 1.17 -1.95
N LYS A 202 18.42 1.27 -2.96
CA LYS A 202 18.17 2.14 -4.13
C LYS A 202 16.90 1.76 -4.86
N LEU A 203 16.60 0.47 -5.03
CA LEU A 203 15.36 0.04 -5.69
C LEU A 203 14.13 0.41 -4.86
N ASN A 204 14.17 0.17 -3.53
CA ASN A 204 13.07 0.55 -2.64
C ASN A 204 12.81 2.06 -2.70
N VAL A 205 13.86 2.89 -2.62
CA VAL A 205 13.73 4.35 -2.73
C VAL A 205 13.24 4.77 -4.12
N ALA A 206 13.77 4.17 -5.20
CA ALA A 206 13.29 4.43 -6.55
C ALA A 206 11.79 4.13 -6.69
N LEU A 207 11.31 3.06 -6.06
CA LEU A 207 9.90 2.71 -6.07
C LEU A 207 9.05 3.75 -5.32
N THR A 208 9.50 4.26 -4.17
CA THR A 208 8.79 5.34 -3.47
C THR A 208 8.62 6.61 -4.33
N ASP A 209 9.65 6.95 -5.12
CA ASP A 209 9.60 8.10 -6.04
C ASP A 209 8.71 7.82 -7.26
N ILE A 210 8.72 6.60 -7.80
CA ILE A 210 7.82 6.18 -8.88
C ILE A 210 6.36 6.26 -8.40
N LYS A 211 6.05 5.71 -7.22
CA LYS A 211 4.71 5.77 -6.63
C LYS A 211 4.25 7.22 -6.42
N SER A 212 5.13 8.08 -5.89
CA SER A 212 4.82 9.50 -5.67
C SER A 212 4.57 10.23 -6.99
N ALA A 213 5.38 9.98 -8.02
CA ALA A 213 5.24 10.59 -9.33
C ALA A 213 3.94 10.17 -10.04
N VAL A 214 3.59 8.89 -9.91
CA VAL A 214 2.33 8.33 -10.40
C VAL A 214 1.14 8.96 -9.66
N ALA A 215 1.19 9.05 -8.33
CA ALA A 215 0.14 9.67 -7.52
C ALA A 215 -0.07 11.15 -7.85
N ASP A 216 0.99 11.89 -8.15
CA ASP A 216 0.92 13.29 -8.60
C ASP A 216 0.26 13.44 -9.98
N SER A 217 0.43 12.45 -10.86
CA SER A 217 -0.09 12.50 -12.24
C SER A 217 -1.50 11.93 -12.38
N GLY A 218 -1.87 10.99 -11.50
CA GLY A 218 -3.17 10.33 -11.47
C GLY A 218 -3.40 9.31 -12.60
N ASP A 219 -4.67 8.96 -12.77
CA ASP A 219 -5.19 7.88 -13.63
C ASP A 219 -5.07 8.12 -15.14
N LYS A 220 -4.75 9.34 -15.57
CA LYS A 220 -4.62 9.74 -16.98
C LYS A 220 -3.30 9.31 -17.63
N LEU A 221 -2.38 8.73 -16.86
CA LEU A 221 -1.10 8.27 -17.37
C LEU A 221 -1.29 7.14 -18.38
N THR A 222 -0.67 7.26 -19.55
CA THR A 222 -0.51 6.14 -20.48
C THR A 222 0.64 5.24 -20.04
N LYS A 223 0.63 3.98 -20.50
CA LYS A 223 1.69 3.02 -20.17
C LYS A 223 3.08 3.50 -20.60
N ASP A 224 3.18 4.23 -21.71
CA ASP A 224 4.45 4.82 -22.18
C ASP A 224 4.93 5.97 -21.29
N GLN A 225 4.01 6.76 -20.74
CA GLN A 225 4.35 7.81 -19.78
C GLN A 225 4.85 7.20 -18.47
N VAL A 226 4.17 6.15 -17.97
CA VAL A 226 4.64 5.39 -16.81
C VAL A 226 6.03 4.80 -17.06
N ARG A 227 6.27 4.23 -18.25
CA ARG A 227 7.60 3.72 -18.62
C ARG A 227 8.68 4.78 -18.49
N LYS A 228 8.43 5.99 -18.99
CA LYS A 228 9.37 7.11 -18.85
C LYS A 228 9.60 7.52 -17.40
N ILE A 229 8.56 7.53 -16.55
CA ILE A 229 8.70 7.77 -15.11
C ILE A 229 9.66 6.74 -14.51
N VAL A 230 9.40 5.45 -14.77
CA VAL A 230 10.20 4.35 -14.23
C VAL A 230 11.65 4.43 -14.71
N GLU A 231 11.89 4.53 -16.01
CA GLU A 231 13.24 4.55 -16.58
C GLU A 231 14.07 5.76 -16.09
N ASN A 232 13.46 6.95 -16.04
CA ASN A 232 14.14 8.14 -15.53
C ASN A 232 14.45 8.03 -14.03
N THR A 233 13.54 7.45 -13.24
CA THR A 233 13.76 7.23 -11.81
C THR A 233 14.86 6.21 -11.57
N LEU A 234 14.81 5.06 -12.25
CA LEU A 234 15.86 4.04 -12.15
C LEU A 234 17.22 4.60 -12.60
N LYS A 235 17.26 5.44 -13.63
CA LYS A 235 18.48 6.13 -14.05
C LYS A 235 19.01 7.09 -12.98
N ASN A 236 18.14 7.85 -12.32
CA ASN A 236 18.53 8.74 -11.22
C ASN A 236 19.22 7.98 -10.07
N TYR A 237 18.80 6.74 -9.83
CA TYR A 237 19.38 5.86 -8.82
C TYR A 237 20.47 4.93 -9.36
N ASN A 238 20.96 5.14 -10.59
CA ASN A 238 21.97 4.32 -11.26
C ASN A 238 21.62 2.81 -11.35
N LEU A 239 20.32 2.48 -11.47
CA LEU A 239 19.82 1.12 -11.58
C LEU A 239 19.47 0.71 -13.02
N ASN A 240 19.32 1.67 -13.93
CA ASN A 240 18.82 1.40 -15.29
C ASN A 240 19.71 0.44 -16.10
N SER A 241 21.03 0.47 -15.90
CA SER A 241 21.98 -0.47 -16.55
C SER A 241 22.13 -1.80 -15.79
N SER A 242 21.59 -1.87 -14.58
CA SER A 242 21.74 -3.02 -13.67
C SER A 242 20.54 -3.94 -13.69
N MET A 243 19.48 -3.56 -14.42
CA MET A 243 18.21 -4.26 -14.50
C MET A 243 17.91 -4.65 -15.95
N THR A 244 17.23 -5.77 -16.12
CA THR A 244 16.79 -6.23 -17.45
C THR A 244 15.51 -5.51 -17.89
N ASP A 245 15.25 -5.45 -19.19
CA ASP A 245 13.99 -4.90 -19.73
C ASP A 245 12.75 -5.60 -19.17
N LYS A 246 12.86 -6.89 -18.86
CA LYS A 246 11.80 -7.67 -18.20
C LYS A 246 11.52 -7.12 -16.81
N GLN A 247 12.56 -6.89 -16.00
CA GLN A 247 12.44 -6.34 -14.64
C GLN A 247 11.88 -4.91 -14.66
N ILE A 248 12.36 -4.06 -15.58
CA ILE A 248 11.82 -2.72 -15.78
C ILE A 248 10.32 -2.79 -16.15
N THR A 249 9.95 -3.71 -17.03
CA THR A 249 8.55 -3.91 -17.46
C THR A 249 7.64 -4.35 -16.30
N LEU A 250 8.13 -5.16 -15.35
CA LEU A 250 7.37 -5.50 -14.14
C LEU A 250 7.05 -4.24 -13.33
N ILE A 251 8.04 -3.37 -13.10
CA ILE A 251 7.85 -2.11 -12.37
C ILE A 251 6.89 -1.18 -13.12
N VAL A 252 6.99 -1.10 -14.45
CA VAL A 252 6.05 -0.32 -15.29
C VAL A 252 4.62 -0.83 -15.18
N ASN A 253 4.41 -2.15 -15.20
CA ASN A 253 3.08 -2.74 -15.05
C ASN A 253 2.49 -2.44 -13.67
N PHE A 254 3.28 -2.63 -12.61
CA PHE A 254 2.90 -2.28 -11.25
C PHE A 254 2.53 -0.80 -11.13
N ALA A 255 3.41 0.10 -11.56
CA ALA A 255 3.21 1.55 -11.47
C ALA A 255 1.99 2.02 -12.29
N PHE A 256 1.72 1.40 -13.44
CA PHE A 256 0.54 1.69 -14.24
C PHE A 256 -0.75 1.23 -13.57
N LYS A 257 -0.77 0.04 -12.94
CA LYS A 257 -1.93 -0.40 -12.16
C LYS A 257 -2.14 0.51 -10.94
N LEU A 258 -1.06 0.83 -10.23
CA LEU A 258 -1.11 1.75 -9.09
C LEU A 258 -1.69 3.13 -9.48
N SER A 259 -1.36 3.65 -10.67
CA SER A 259 -1.90 4.93 -11.15
C SER A 259 -3.43 4.99 -11.22
N LYS A 260 -4.08 3.83 -11.25
CA LYS A 260 -5.54 3.67 -11.35
C LYS A 260 -6.18 3.31 -10.02
N SER A 261 -5.38 3.08 -8.98
CA SER A 261 -5.86 2.64 -7.68
C SER A 261 -6.24 3.83 -6.81
N GLU A 262 -7.36 3.69 -6.10
CA GLU A 262 -7.87 4.67 -5.15
C GLU A 262 -6.86 5.00 -4.03
N VAL A 263 -5.94 4.09 -3.70
CA VAL A 263 -4.96 4.29 -2.61
C VAL A 263 -4.07 5.51 -2.84
N ILE A 264 -3.82 5.90 -4.10
CA ILE A 264 -2.99 7.08 -4.41
C ILE A 264 -3.65 8.40 -4.01
N HIS A 265 -4.96 8.37 -3.75
CA HIS A 265 -5.75 9.52 -3.30
C HIS A 265 -5.86 9.62 -1.78
N ASN A 266 -5.37 8.63 -1.03
CA ASN A 266 -5.32 8.69 0.43
C ASN A 266 -4.45 9.86 0.89
N LYS A 267 -4.92 10.58 1.91
CA LYS A 267 -4.32 11.86 2.30
C LYS A 267 -2.86 11.69 2.73
N GLY A 268 -2.53 10.60 3.43
CA GLY A 268 -1.19 10.33 3.91
C GLY A 268 -0.32 9.54 2.95
N PHE A 269 -0.83 9.04 1.81
CA PHE A 269 -0.07 8.17 0.89
C PHE A 269 1.32 8.72 0.56
N LYS A 270 1.39 9.96 0.07
CA LYS A 270 2.68 10.60 -0.29
C LYS A 270 3.55 10.94 0.91
N SER A 271 2.97 11.37 2.05
CA SER A 271 3.77 11.65 3.25
C SER A 271 4.38 10.38 3.83
N THR A 272 3.66 9.25 3.78
CA THR A 272 4.15 7.96 4.22
C THR A 272 5.26 7.45 3.30
N LEU A 273 5.13 7.61 1.98
CA LEU A 273 6.21 7.33 1.02
C LEU A 273 7.46 8.17 1.27
N ASN A 274 7.30 9.47 1.53
CA ASN A 274 8.44 10.36 1.85
C ASN A 274 9.12 9.94 3.16
N SER A 275 8.34 9.60 4.19
CA SER A 275 8.86 9.14 5.47
C SER A 275 9.63 7.82 5.32
N LEU A 276 9.12 6.90 4.51
CA LEU A 276 9.80 5.65 4.14
C LEU A 276 11.13 5.95 3.44
N LYS A 277 11.11 6.78 2.40
CA LYS A 277 12.32 7.20 1.68
C LYS A 277 13.37 7.81 2.59
N ASP A 278 12.99 8.77 3.44
CA ASP A 278 13.90 9.43 4.36
C ASP A 278 14.51 8.44 5.36
N SER A 279 13.71 7.48 5.84
CA SER A 279 14.17 6.43 6.74
C SER A 279 15.20 5.49 6.07
N ILE A 280 14.94 5.03 4.84
CA ILE A 280 15.88 4.17 4.10
C ILE A 280 17.19 4.92 3.83
N VAL A 281 17.10 6.16 3.32
CA VAL A 281 18.27 7.01 3.06
C VAL A 281 19.08 7.25 4.33
N ALA A 282 18.42 7.49 5.47
CA ALA A 282 19.09 7.71 6.74
C ALA A 282 19.83 6.47 7.25
N ASN A 283 19.30 5.27 6.99
CA ASN A 283 19.92 4.00 7.37
C ASN A 283 21.06 3.60 6.42
N ALA A 284 20.97 3.94 5.13
CA ALA A 284 21.93 3.57 4.10
C ALA A 284 22.67 4.78 3.48
N LYS A 285 23.11 5.74 4.30
CA LYS A 285 23.69 7.03 3.83
C LYS A 285 24.81 6.89 2.80
N SER A 286 25.67 5.87 2.94
CA SER A 286 26.77 5.61 1.99
C SER A 286 26.26 5.23 0.61
N THR A 287 25.19 4.44 0.54
CA THR A 287 24.56 3.96 -0.69
C THR A 287 24.02 5.11 -1.54
N PHE A 288 23.51 6.16 -0.88
CA PHE A 288 22.87 7.31 -1.55
C PHE A 288 23.79 8.52 -1.75
N LYS A 289 25.07 8.42 -1.35
CA LYS A 289 26.02 9.54 -1.49
C LYS A 289 26.19 9.91 -2.97
N GLY A 290 25.97 11.19 -3.28
CA GLY A 290 26.11 11.73 -4.64
C GLY A 290 24.89 11.50 -5.54
N LEU A 291 23.83 10.85 -5.04
CA LEU A 291 22.57 10.72 -5.78
C LEU A 291 21.65 11.92 -5.53
N ASN A 292 20.83 12.26 -6.53
CA ASN A 292 19.84 13.31 -6.38
C ASN A 292 18.58 12.76 -5.68
N LEU A 293 18.49 12.99 -4.37
CA LEU A 293 17.36 12.55 -3.54
C LEU A 293 16.13 13.47 -3.63
N LYS A 294 16.30 14.69 -4.17
CA LYS A 294 15.17 15.61 -4.46
C LYS A 294 14.68 15.46 -5.90
N PHE A 295 14.96 14.31 -6.50
CA PHE A 295 14.49 13.96 -7.83
C PHE A 295 12.96 13.99 -7.89
N ASN A 296 12.44 14.65 -8.91
CA ASN A 296 11.02 14.65 -9.22
C ASN A 296 10.87 14.09 -10.63
N ALA A 297 10.38 12.85 -10.75
CA ALA A 297 10.23 12.18 -12.03
C ALA A 297 9.27 12.95 -12.97
N ASN A 298 8.29 13.66 -12.43
CA ASN A 298 7.38 14.52 -13.18
C ASN A 298 8.09 15.77 -13.72
N LYS A 299 9.15 16.28 -13.08
CA LYS A 299 9.94 17.39 -13.65
C LYS A 299 10.73 16.99 -14.90
N ALA A 300 11.20 15.75 -14.98
CA ALA A 300 11.81 15.21 -16.21
C ALA A 300 10.78 15.12 -17.36
N ILE A 301 9.52 14.90 -17.01
CA ILE A 301 8.36 14.98 -17.90
C ILE A 301 8.04 16.45 -18.27
N GLU A 302 8.18 17.40 -17.32
CA GLU A 302 7.95 18.84 -17.52
C GLU A 302 9.04 19.58 -18.30
N SER A 303 10.30 19.12 -18.33
CA SER A 303 11.25 19.58 -19.36
C SER A 303 10.78 19.21 -20.78
N GLY A 304 9.79 18.31 -20.87
CA GLY A 304 8.94 18.06 -22.02
C GLY A 304 7.60 18.80 -21.98
N LYS A 305 7.45 19.97 -21.34
CA LYS A 305 6.23 20.81 -21.43
C LYS A 305 5.84 21.12 -22.88
N GLY A 306 6.82 21.19 -23.80
CA GLY A 306 6.58 21.25 -25.24
C GLY A 306 6.07 19.94 -25.88
N PHE A 307 6.31 18.79 -25.25
CA PHE A 307 5.82 17.47 -25.67
C PHE A 307 4.35 17.26 -25.22
N PHE A 308 3.98 17.66 -24.00
CA PHE A 308 2.58 17.54 -23.52
C PHE A 308 1.64 18.55 -24.18
N ALA A 309 2.08 19.79 -24.42
CA ALA A 309 1.32 20.75 -25.21
C ALA A 309 1.10 20.23 -26.65
N LYS A 310 2.11 19.61 -27.27
CA LYS A 310 2.02 19.02 -28.61
C LYS A 310 1.17 17.74 -28.65
N ILE A 311 1.17 16.92 -27.61
CA ILE A 311 0.33 15.71 -27.52
C ILE A 311 -1.13 16.07 -27.25
N TRP A 312 -1.39 17.05 -26.38
CA TRP A 312 -2.74 17.59 -26.21
C TRP A 312 -3.25 18.17 -27.52
N GLN A 313 -2.42 18.94 -28.23
CA GLN A 313 -2.78 19.48 -29.54
C GLN A 313 -2.94 18.38 -30.61
N TRP A 314 -2.15 17.30 -30.59
CA TRP A 314 -2.33 16.15 -31.48
C TRP A 314 -3.61 15.37 -31.18
N LEU A 315 -3.93 15.12 -29.90
CA LEU A 315 -5.17 14.46 -29.48
C LEU A 315 -6.40 15.30 -29.83
N VAL A 316 -6.36 16.61 -29.54
CA VAL A 316 -7.43 17.53 -29.93
C VAL A 316 -7.60 17.53 -31.45
N ASN A 317 -6.51 17.65 -32.22
CA ASN A 317 -6.57 17.62 -33.69
C ASN A 317 -7.05 16.28 -34.27
N PHE A 318 -6.67 15.16 -33.64
CA PHE A 318 -7.11 13.82 -34.04
C PHE A 318 -8.62 13.65 -33.86
N PHE A 319 -9.17 14.09 -32.72
CA PHE A 319 -10.62 14.00 -32.47
C PHE A 319 -11.42 15.08 -33.20
N THR A 320 -10.91 16.30 -33.36
CA THR A 320 -11.61 17.32 -34.18
C THR A 320 -11.62 16.96 -35.67
N GLY A 321 -10.61 16.23 -36.15
CA GLY A 321 -10.57 15.71 -37.52
C GLY A 321 -11.37 14.42 -37.75
N LEU A 322 -11.84 13.76 -36.68
CA LEU A 322 -12.66 12.55 -36.76
C LEU A 322 -14.17 12.85 -36.77
N PHE A 323 -14.55 14.09 -36.42
CA PHE A 323 -15.93 14.59 -36.40
C PHE A 323 -16.14 15.80 -37.33
N SER A 324 -15.19 16.08 -38.23
CA SER A 324 -15.31 17.03 -39.35
C SER A 324 -15.42 16.29 -40.67
#